data_AF-A0A498JKV1-F1
#
_entry.id   AF-A0A498JKV1-F1
#
_cell.length_a   1.000
_cell.length_b   1.000
_cell.length_c   1.000
_cell.angle_alpha   90.00
_cell.angle_beta   90.00
_cell.angle_gamma   90.00
#
_symmetry.space_group_name_H-M   'P 1'
#
loop_
_entity.id
_entity.type
_entity.pdbx_description
1 polymer ?
#
loop_
_entity_poly.entity_id
_entity_poly.type
_entity_poly.pdbx_seq_one_letter_code
_entity_poly.pdbx_strand_id
1 'polypeptide(L)'
;MEQRLLGRCPMTPREVALFLEAIGFPSDTKIYIVSGEIYGQVGLTSLQAKYPNLFFHSNLASEDELQPYKDKLNQLVALDYIIAVESDVFIYSYEGNMA
;
A
#
# COMPACT_ATOMS: atom_id res chain seq x y z
N MET A 1 9.20 -17.75 12.63
CA MET A 1 10.47 -17.63 11.87
C MET A 1 10.48 -18.57 10.67
N GLU A 2 9.98 -19.80 10.81
CA GLU A 2 9.91 -20.80 9.72
C GLU A 2 9.18 -20.32 8.45
N GLN A 3 8.05 -19.62 8.56
CA GLN A 3 7.33 -19.08 7.39
C GLN A 3 8.17 -18.08 6.58
N ARG A 4 9.02 -17.28 7.24
CA ARG A 4 9.90 -16.32 6.56
C ARG A 4 11.02 -17.01 5.81
N LEU A 5 11.55 -18.12 6.34
CA LEU A 5 12.53 -18.95 5.65
C LEU A 5 11.93 -19.65 4.42
N LEU A 6 10.63 -19.94 4.45
CA LEU A 6 9.88 -20.50 3.33
C LEU A 6 9.41 -19.44 2.31
N GLY A 7 9.75 -18.16 2.51
CA GLY A 7 9.34 -17.07 1.62
C GLY A 7 7.85 -16.71 1.70
N ARG A 8 7.14 -17.17 2.75
CA ARG A 8 5.69 -16.96 2.92
C ARG A 8 5.34 -15.73 3.76
N CYS A 9 6.33 -15.11 4.38
CA CYS A 9 6.11 -13.83 5.06
C CYS A 9 6.25 -12.69 4.04
N PRO A 10 5.30 -11.75 4.00
CA PRO A 10 5.49 -10.54 3.22
C PRO A 10 6.65 -9.69 3.72
N MET A 11 7.10 -8.79 2.84
CA MET A 11 7.99 -7.70 3.22
C MET A 11 7.31 -6.81 4.26
N THR A 12 8.04 -6.51 5.33
CA THR A 12 7.70 -5.45 6.28
C THR A 12 7.78 -4.08 5.61
N PRO A 13 7.09 -3.04 6.12
CA PRO A 13 7.17 -1.69 5.53
C PRO A 13 8.61 -1.14 5.42
N ARG A 14 9.49 -1.54 6.35
CA ARG A 14 10.93 -1.22 6.27
C ARG A 14 11.63 -1.94 5.12
N GLU A 15 11.34 -3.22 4.91
CA GLU A 15 11.89 -3.99 3.77
C GLU A 15 11.39 -3.43 2.43
N VAL A 16 10.11 -3.01 2.34
CA VAL A 16 9.57 -2.32 1.16
C VAL A 16 10.32 -1.01 0.90
N ALA A 17 10.56 -0.20 1.94
CA ALA A 17 11.30 1.06 1.78
C ALA A 17 12.71 0.85 1.23
N LEU A 18 13.44 -0.14 1.76
CA LEU A 18 14.78 -0.49 1.30
C LEU A 18 14.76 -1.05 -0.12
N PHE A 19 13.75 -1.87 -0.46
CA PHE A 19 13.60 -2.44 -1.80
C PHE A 19 13.37 -1.36 -2.86
N LEU A 20 12.42 -0.44 -2.62
CA LEU A 20 12.15 0.69 -3.51
C LEU A 20 13.38 1.59 -3.70
N GLU A 21 14.13 1.85 -2.63
CA GLU A 21 15.37 2.63 -2.70
C GLU A 21 16.42 1.90 -3.55
N ALA A 22 16.61 0.60 -3.34
CA ALA A 22 17.61 -0.19 -4.04
C ALA A 22 17.35 -0.27 -5.56
N ILE A 23 16.10 -0.23 -5.99
CA ILE A 23 15.72 -0.24 -7.41
C ILE A 23 15.57 1.17 -8.01
N GLY A 24 15.88 2.22 -7.24
CA GLY A 24 16.03 3.58 -7.76
C GLY A 24 14.81 4.48 -7.69
N PHE A 25 13.76 4.14 -6.91
CA PHE A 25 12.62 5.04 -6.73
C PHE A 25 12.99 6.24 -5.85
N PRO A 26 12.77 7.48 -6.31
CA PRO A 26 13.08 8.68 -5.55
C PRO A 26 12.11 8.86 -4.37
N SER A 27 12.52 9.63 -3.35
CA SER A 27 11.71 9.83 -2.13
C SER A 27 10.36 10.49 -2.37
N ASP A 28 10.20 11.27 -3.45
CA ASP A 28 8.93 11.90 -3.83
C ASP A 28 7.96 10.93 -4.54
N THR A 29 8.34 9.66 -4.70
CA THR A 29 7.46 8.58 -5.21
C THR A 29 6.15 8.54 -4.43
N LYS A 30 5.03 8.55 -5.16
CA LYS A 30 3.69 8.40 -4.58
C LYS A 30 3.43 6.93 -4.33
N ILE A 31 3.07 6.57 -3.11
CA ILE A 31 2.79 5.18 -2.73
C ILE A 31 1.36 5.10 -2.25
N TYR A 32 0.54 4.32 -2.95
CA TYR A 32 -0.80 3.96 -2.50
C TYR A 32 -0.75 2.67 -1.68
N ILE A 33 -1.29 2.70 -0.46
CA ILE A 33 -1.24 1.59 0.48
C ILE A 33 -2.63 1.00 0.64
N VAL A 34 -2.77 -0.24 0.16
CA VAL A 34 -3.90 -1.12 0.43
C VAL A 34 -3.45 -2.17 1.44
N SER A 35 -3.35 -1.76 2.69
CA SER A 35 -3.16 -2.70 3.79
C SER A 35 -4.34 -2.54 4.73
N GLY A 36 -4.96 -3.65 5.14
CA GLY A 36 -5.79 -3.61 6.34
C GLY A 36 -4.98 -3.14 7.55
N GLU A 37 -5.52 -3.28 8.77
CA GLU A 37 -4.84 -2.84 10.00
C GLU A 37 -3.53 -3.60 10.33
N ILE A 38 -3.09 -4.53 9.47
CA ILE A 38 -1.95 -5.44 9.63
C ILE A 38 -0.62 -4.75 10.02
N TYR A 39 -0.37 -3.53 9.53
CA TYR A 39 0.83 -2.78 9.91
C TYR A 39 0.54 -1.66 10.93
N GLY A 40 -0.73 -1.22 11.04
CA GLY A 40 -1.11 -0.03 11.79
C GLY A 40 -0.34 1.24 11.36
N GLN A 41 -0.65 2.37 11.99
CA GLN A 41 0.07 3.62 11.70
C GLN A 41 1.56 3.53 12.10
N VAL A 42 1.87 2.88 13.23
CA VAL A 42 3.23 2.74 13.74
C VAL A 42 4.12 1.94 12.78
N GLY A 43 3.58 0.88 12.16
CA GLY A 43 4.34 0.04 11.24
C GLY A 43 4.74 0.76 9.94
N LEU A 44 3.98 1.76 9.50
CA LEU A 44 4.27 2.52 8.28
C LEU A 44 5.31 3.63 8.48
N THR A 45 5.66 3.98 9.73
CA THR A 45 6.61 5.07 10.04
C THR A 45 7.94 4.93 9.29
N SER A 46 8.48 3.71 9.18
CA SER A 46 9.74 3.47 8.48
C SER A 46 9.65 3.73 6.97
N LEU A 47 8.50 3.40 6.37
CA LEU A 47 8.21 3.66 4.97
C LEU A 47 7.98 5.15 4.73
N GLN A 48 7.17 5.79 5.58
CA GLN A 48 6.85 7.21 5.49
C GLN A 48 8.08 8.11 5.66
N ALA A 49 9.02 7.73 6.51
CA ALA A 49 10.27 8.47 6.70
C ALA A 49 11.12 8.54 5.42
N LYS A 50 11.02 7.52 4.55
CA LYS A 50 11.73 7.48 3.26
C LYS A 50 10.90 8.04 2.11
N TYR A 51 9.60 7.76 2.13
CA TYR A 51 8.61 8.10 1.12
C TYR A 51 7.45 8.86 1.77
N PRO A 52 7.51 10.19 1.89
CA PRO A 52 6.49 10.98 2.58
C PRO A 52 5.12 10.99 1.89
N ASN A 53 5.07 10.69 0.58
CA ASN A 53 3.85 10.76 -0.24
C ASN A 53 3.04 9.46 -0.16
N LEU A 54 2.52 9.15 1.03
CA LEU A 54 1.68 7.97 1.27
C LEU A 54 0.18 8.30 1.14
N PHE A 55 -0.51 7.51 0.33
CA PHE A 55 -1.94 7.63 0.07
C PHE A 55 -2.69 6.37 0.47
N PHE A 56 -3.95 6.55 0.85
CA PHE A 56 -4.91 5.53 1.27
C PHE A 56 -6.27 5.89 0.66
N HIS A 57 -7.21 4.94 0.67
CA HIS A 57 -8.58 5.19 0.22
C HIS A 57 -9.23 6.44 0.88
N SER A 58 -8.83 6.78 2.11
CA SER A 58 -9.37 7.89 2.89
C SER A 58 -8.80 9.27 2.53
N ASN A 59 -7.68 9.35 1.84
CA ASN A 59 -7.01 10.61 1.50
C ASN A 59 -6.59 10.72 0.03
N LEU A 60 -7.08 9.81 -0.83
CA LEU A 60 -6.75 9.79 -2.25
C LEU A 60 -7.36 10.98 -3.01
N ALA A 61 -8.52 11.45 -2.56
CA ALA A 61 -9.26 12.56 -3.17
C ALA A 61 -9.83 13.48 -2.09
N SER A 62 -10.53 14.55 -2.49
CA SER A 62 -11.19 15.43 -1.54
C SER A 62 -12.28 14.70 -0.76
N GLU A 63 -12.62 15.19 0.44
CA GLU A 63 -13.65 14.55 1.27
C GLU A 63 -15.02 14.53 0.56
N ASP A 64 -15.34 15.54 -0.23
CA ASP A 64 -16.55 15.61 -1.04
C ASP A 64 -16.58 14.54 -2.15
N GLU A 65 -15.44 14.28 -2.79
CA GLU A 65 -15.30 13.22 -3.81
C GLU A 65 -15.33 11.82 -3.19
N LEU A 66 -14.83 11.65 -1.97
CA LEU A 66 -14.80 10.36 -1.27
C LEU A 66 -16.12 10.04 -0.56
N GLN A 67 -16.93 11.05 -0.21
CA GLN A 67 -18.17 10.89 0.53
C GLN A 67 -19.12 9.82 -0.05
N PRO A 68 -19.32 9.74 -1.38
CA PRO A 68 -20.19 8.73 -1.99
C PRO A 68 -19.73 7.28 -1.82
N TYR A 69 -18.46 7.06 -1.43
CA TYR A 69 -17.80 5.75 -1.40
C TYR A 69 -17.50 5.24 0.02
N LYS A 70 -17.61 6.09 1.07
CA LYS A 70 -17.20 5.77 2.45
C LYS A 70 -17.73 4.43 2.98
N ASP A 71 -18.96 4.05 2.64
CA ASP A 71 -19.60 2.81 3.12
C ASP A 71 -19.77 1.74 2.03
N LYS A 72 -19.17 1.93 0.85
CA LYS A 72 -19.35 1.05 -0.31
C LYS A 72 -18.10 0.23 -0.54
N LEU A 73 -17.89 -0.79 0.31
CA LEU A 73 -16.71 -1.66 0.27
C LEU A 73 -16.42 -2.20 -1.14
N ASN A 74 -17.43 -2.67 -1.88
CA ASN A 74 -17.22 -3.19 -3.25
C ASN A 74 -16.69 -2.13 -4.22
N GLN A 75 -17.06 -0.86 -4.05
CA GLN A 75 -16.57 0.24 -4.90
C GLN A 75 -15.15 0.65 -4.49
N LEU A 76 -14.82 0.60 -3.20
CA LEU A 76 -13.46 0.82 -2.70
C LEU A 76 -12.50 -0.28 -3.19
N VAL A 77 -12.93 -1.54 -3.21
CA VAL A 77 -12.15 -2.63 -3.78
C VAL A 77 -11.91 -2.44 -5.28
N ALA A 78 -12.92 -1.96 -6.02
CA ALA A 78 -12.74 -1.63 -7.44
C ALA A 78 -11.73 -0.49 -7.65
N LEU A 79 -11.72 0.50 -6.75
CA LEU A 79 -10.73 1.58 -6.76
C LEU A 79 -9.32 1.05 -6.51
N ASP A 80 -9.14 0.17 -5.52
CA ASP A 80 -7.84 -0.47 -5.23
C ASP A 80 -7.30 -1.24 -6.45
N TYR A 81 -8.19 -1.95 -7.15
CA TYR A 81 -7.84 -2.67 -8.38
C TYR A 81 -7.40 -1.73 -9.51
N ILE A 82 -8.16 -0.65 -9.75
CA ILE A 82 -7.81 0.33 -10.79
C ILE A 82 -6.46 0.97 -10.48
N ILE A 83 -6.22 1.37 -9.24
CA ILE A 83 -4.92 1.97 -8.85
C ILE A 83 -3.79 0.97 -9.05
N ALA A 84 -3.98 -0.30 -8.69
CA ALA A 84 -2.97 -1.34 -8.91
C ALA A 84 -2.64 -1.52 -10.40
N VAL A 85 -3.66 -1.48 -11.28
CA VAL A 85 -3.49 -1.60 -12.74
C VAL A 85 -2.80 -0.38 -13.35
N GLU A 86 -3.13 0.82 -12.89
CA GLU A 86 -2.59 2.09 -13.41
C GLU A 86 -1.25 2.49 -12.77
N SER A 87 -0.75 1.72 -11.80
CA SER A 87 0.54 2.00 -11.13
C SER A 87 1.72 1.52 -11.97
N ASP A 88 2.82 2.29 -11.95
CA ASP A 88 4.08 1.90 -12.60
C ASP A 88 4.65 0.58 -12.04
N VAL A 89 4.44 0.34 -10.74
CA VAL A 89 4.87 -0.87 -10.04
C VAL A 89 3.80 -1.26 -9.02
N PHE A 90 3.54 -2.57 -8.93
CA PHE A 90 2.65 -3.17 -7.96
C PHE A 90 3.39 -4.17 -7.06
N ILE A 91 3.28 -4.00 -5.74
CA ILE A 91 3.87 -4.90 -4.74
C ILE A 91 2.75 -5.56 -3.95
N TYR A 92 2.64 -6.88 -4.03
CA TYR A 92 1.67 -7.66 -3.24
C TYR A 92 2.34 -8.34 -2.05
N SER A 93 1.65 -8.34 -0.91
CA SER A 93 2.13 -8.88 0.36
C SER A 93 1.25 -10.02 0.91
N TYR A 94 0.27 -10.48 0.14
CA TYR A 94 -0.67 -11.50 0.60
C TYR A 94 -1.05 -12.41 -0.58
N GLU A 95 -1.09 -13.73 -0.33
CA GLU A 95 -1.53 -14.75 -1.30
C GLU A 95 -3.07 -14.83 -1.37
N GLY A 96 -3.75 -13.68 -1.38
CA GLY A 96 -5.20 -13.57 -1.55
C GLY A 96 -5.54 -12.93 -2.88
N ASN A 97 -6.72 -13.24 -3.40
CA ASN A 97 -7.25 -12.51 -4.55
C ASN A 97 -7.63 -11.08 -4.12
N MET A 98 -7.31 -10.09 -4.95
CA MET A 98 -7.85 -8.72 -4.82
C MET A 98 -9.34 -8.61 -5.21
N ALA A 99 -10.03 -9.75 -5.37
CA ALA A 99 -11.39 -9.88 -5.88
C ALA A 99 -12.31 -10.53 -4.84
#